data_AF-A0AAV4QL57-F1
#
_entry.id   AF-A0AAV4QL57-F1
#
_cell.length_a   1.000
_cell.length_b   1.000
_cell.length_c   1.000
_cell.angle_alpha   90.00
_cell.angle_beta   90.00
_cell.angle_gamma   90.00
#
_symmetry.space_group_name_H-M   'P 1'
#
loop_
_entity.id
_entity.type
_entity.pdbx_description
1 polymer ?
#
loop_
_entity_poly.entity_id
_entity_poly.type
_entity_poly.pdbx_seq_one_letter_code
_entity_poly.pdbx_strand_id
1 'polypeptide(L)'
;MFRAETIQRKHMLKIYIWAYCLFVMCGTVCFEVALFNSGMVVQDQYKLRNSGFVHGYLKEHLVAILNSAYALMILVGNGFSVVLPGYYCFVCCCMKTFFLHFVGESRILIARQDYRRILEIYKEMNETMIMMDNFMNLPIFGFSSKYLNNSLLVRLQFCIHAKC
;
A
#
# COMPACT_ATOMS: atom_id res chain seq x y z
N MET A 1 29.98 -9.86 -15.51
CA MET A 1 29.44 -9.82 -14.14
C MET A 1 28.20 -8.92 -14.02
N PHE A 2 28.24 -7.66 -14.49
CA PHE A 2 27.13 -6.68 -14.41
C PHE A 2 25.75 -7.12 -14.97
N ARG A 3 25.72 -8.00 -15.98
CA ARG A 3 24.47 -8.49 -16.58
C ARG A 3 23.74 -9.49 -15.66
N ALA A 4 24.46 -10.18 -14.78
CA ALA A 4 23.87 -11.14 -13.85
C ALA A 4 23.18 -10.43 -12.66
N GLU A 5 23.77 -9.36 -12.13
CA GLU A 5 23.22 -8.60 -10.99
C GLU A 5 21.97 -7.80 -11.37
N THR A 6 21.87 -7.36 -12.62
CA THR A 6 20.66 -6.69 -13.14
C THR A 6 19.51 -7.67 -13.34
N ILE A 7 19.78 -8.92 -13.71
CA ILE A 7 18.78 -9.99 -13.80
C ILE A 7 18.26 -10.37 -12.41
N GLN A 8 19.15 -10.48 -11.42
CA GLN A 8 18.79 -10.81 -10.04
C GLN A 8 17.91 -9.71 -9.40
N ARG A 9 18.22 -8.43 -9.64
CA ARG A 9 17.39 -7.29 -9.17
C ARG A 9 15.99 -7.32 -9.74
N LYS A 10 15.84 -7.60 -11.04
CA LYS A 10 14.52 -7.74 -11.69
C LYS A 10 13.72 -8.91 -11.12
N HIS A 11 14.39 -10.01 -10.79
CA HIS A 11 13.73 -11.18 -10.20
C HIS A 11 13.22 -10.88 -8.78
N MET A 12 14.03 -10.23 -7.94
CA MET A 12 13.63 -9.82 -6.59
C MET A 12 12.44 -8.86 -6.61
N LEU A 13 12.46 -7.86 -7.50
CA LEU A 13 11.34 -6.92 -7.65
C LEU A 13 10.04 -7.64 -8.03
N LYS A 14 10.11 -8.60 -8.96
CA LYS A 14 8.94 -9.43 -9.33
C LYS A 14 8.40 -10.21 -8.13
N ILE A 15 9.26 -10.84 -7.33
CA ILE A 15 8.83 -11.56 -6.13
C ILE A 15 8.12 -10.63 -5.16
N TYR A 16 8.67 -9.43 -4.91
CA TYR A 16 8.04 -8.47 -4.02
C TYR A 16 6.66 -8.02 -4.55
N ILE A 17 6.55 -7.75 -5.85
CA ILE A 17 5.26 -7.39 -6.48
C ILE A 17 4.25 -8.52 -6.28
N TRP A 18 4.66 -9.77 -6.52
CA TRP A 18 3.81 -10.94 -6.30
C TRP A 18 3.39 -11.09 -4.83
N ALA A 19 4.31 -10.91 -3.89
CA ALA A 19 4.01 -10.98 -2.46
C ALA A 19 3.02 -9.88 -2.04
N TYR A 20 3.18 -8.67 -2.56
CA TYR A 20 2.23 -7.57 -2.35
C TYR A 20 0.85 -7.90 -2.91
N CYS A 21 0.76 -8.38 -4.15
CA CYS A 21 -0.51 -8.81 -4.74
C CYS A 21 -1.19 -9.90 -3.90
N LEU A 22 -0.42 -10.88 -3.42
CA LEU A 22 -0.95 -11.96 -2.58
C LEU A 22 -1.43 -11.43 -1.22
N PHE A 23 -0.68 -10.52 -0.60
CA PHE A 23 -1.08 -9.86 0.64
C PHE A 23 -2.37 -9.06 0.48
N VAL A 24 -2.50 -8.28 -0.59
CA VAL A 24 -3.73 -7.53 -0.88
C VAL A 24 -4.91 -8.48 -1.07
N MET A 25 -4.76 -9.53 -1.88
CA MET A 25 -5.82 -10.52 -2.11
C MET A 25 -6.23 -11.26 -0.84
N CYS A 26 -5.30 -11.61 0.04
CA CYS A 26 -5.64 -12.21 1.33
C CYS A 26 -6.30 -11.21 2.28
N GLY A 27 -5.75 -10.00 2.37
CA GLY A 27 -6.26 -8.94 3.25
C GLY A 27 -7.68 -8.51 2.88
N THR A 28 -7.99 -8.41 1.58
CA THR A 28 -9.35 -8.08 1.11
C THR A 28 -10.36 -9.13 1.52
N VAL A 29 -10.04 -10.42 1.32
CA VAL A 29 -10.92 -11.54 1.70
C VAL A 29 -11.13 -11.59 3.22
N CYS A 30 -10.06 -11.43 4.01
CA CYS A 30 -10.18 -11.41 5.46
C CYS A 30 -11.03 -10.23 5.96
N PHE A 31 -10.89 -9.05 5.34
CA PHE A 31 -11.67 -7.87 5.69
C PHE A 31 -13.16 -8.04 5.36
N GLU A 32 -13.48 -8.60 4.19
CA GLU A 32 -14.87 -8.92 3.81
C GLU A 32 -15.50 -9.92 4.79
N VAL A 33 -14.79 -11.01 5.12
CA VAL A 33 -15.28 -12.02 6.07
C VAL A 33 -15.51 -11.42 7.46
N ALA A 34 -14.61 -10.57 7.95
CA ALA A 34 -14.76 -9.89 9.24
C ALA A 34 -15.99 -8.96 9.26
N LEU A 35 -16.22 -8.24 8.16
CA LEU A 35 -17.40 -7.38 8.00
C LEU A 35 -18.70 -8.16 7.94
N PHE A 36 -18.75 -9.26 7.18
CA PHE A 36 -19.92 -10.15 7.15
C PHE A 36 -20.19 -10.76 8.54
N ASN A 37 -19.15 -11.22 9.24
CA ASN A 37 -19.28 -11.80 10.57
C ASN A 37 -19.63 -10.78 11.66
N SER A 38 -19.40 -9.48 11.44
CA SER A 38 -19.80 -8.43 12.40
C SER A 38 -21.31 -8.34 12.60
N GLY A 39 -22.11 -8.99 11.72
CA GLY A 39 -23.56 -9.05 11.83
C GLY A 39 -24.28 -7.70 11.64
N MET A 40 -23.53 -6.60 11.46
CA MET A 40 -24.09 -5.25 11.32
C MET A 40 -25.08 -5.16 10.15
N VAL A 41 -24.73 -5.75 9.01
CA VAL A 41 -25.57 -5.77 7.80
C VAL A 41 -26.88 -6.52 8.07
N VAL A 42 -26.82 -7.67 8.73
CA VAL A 42 -27.99 -8.52 9.02
C VAL A 42 -28.89 -7.85 10.06
N GLN A 43 -28.31 -7.22 11.07
CA GLN A 43 -29.05 -6.56 12.14
C GLN A 43 -29.81 -5.32 11.65
N ASP A 44 -29.20 -4.51 10.78
CA ASP A 44 -29.86 -3.32 10.22
C ASP A 44 -30.95 -3.69 9.21
N GLN A 45 -30.71 -4.70 8.37
CA GLN A 45 -31.75 -5.25 7.48
C GLN A 45 -32.95 -5.78 8.26
N TYR A 46 -32.70 -6.50 9.37
CA TYR A 46 -33.76 -7.03 10.24
C TYR A 46 -34.58 -5.92 10.88
N LYS A 47 -33.93 -4.87 11.42
CA LYS A 47 -34.62 -3.69 11.98
C LYS A 47 -35.46 -2.96 10.93
N LEU A 48 -34.96 -2.80 9.71
CA LEU A 48 -35.69 -2.14 8.63
C LEU A 48 -36.94 -2.93 8.23
N ARG A 49 -36.81 -4.27 8.08
CA ARG A 49 -37.91 -5.16 7.72
C ARG A 49 -39.01 -5.22 8.78
N ASN A 50 -38.65 -5.19 10.06
CA ASN A 50 -39.60 -5.23 11.17
C ASN A 50 -40.14 -3.86 11.59
N SER A 51 -39.70 -2.76 10.98
CA SER A 51 -40.23 -1.43 11.30
C SER A 51 -41.69 -1.30 10.85
N GLY A 52 -42.58 -0.83 11.74
CA GLY A 52 -43.99 -0.57 11.42
C GLY A 52 -44.23 0.73 10.63
N PHE A 53 -43.20 1.55 10.47
CA PHE A 53 -43.30 2.91 9.93
C PHE A 53 -43.22 3.00 8.40
N VAL A 54 -42.79 1.93 7.71
CA VAL A 54 -42.52 1.96 6.26
C VAL A 54 -43.47 1.01 5.54
N HIS A 55 -44.12 1.50 4.49
CA HIS A 55 -45.03 0.73 3.65
C HIS A 55 -44.27 -0.41 2.93
N GLY A 56 -44.88 -1.59 2.81
CA GLY A 56 -44.19 -2.84 2.39
C GLY A 56 -43.39 -2.72 1.09
N TYR A 57 -43.91 -2.00 0.09
CA TYR A 57 -43.25 -1.77 -1.19
C TYR A 57 -41.95 -0.95 -1.08
N LEU A 58 -41.93 0.06 -0.20
CA LEU A 58 -40.76 0.91 0.03
C LEU A 58 -39.64 0.18 0.79
N LYS A 59 -39.98 -0.84 1.60
CA LYS A 59 -39.00 -1.61 2.37
C LYS A 59 -37.99 -2.33 1.48
N GLU A 60 -38.42 -2.92 0.37
CA GLU A 60 -37.51 -3.65 -0.52
C GLU A 60 -36.52 -2.72 -1.22
N HIS A 61 -36.97 -1.54 -1.68
CA HIS A 61 -36.09 -0.53 -2.26
C HIS A 61 -35.10 0.04 -1.25
N LEU A 62 -35.56 0.30 -0.01
CA LEU A 62 -34.68 0.76 1.08
C LEU A 62 -33.62 -0.28 1.45
N VAL A 63 -33.95 -1.57 1.45
CA VAL A 63 -32.98 -2.65 1.68
C VAL A 63 -31.96 -2.72 0.53
N ALA A 64 -32.38 -2.54 -0.72
CA ALA A 64 -31.47 -2.50 -1.87
C ALA A 64 -30.49 -1.31 -1.80
N ILE A 65 -30.98 -0.13 -1.42
CA ILE A 65 -30.15 1.08 -1.21
C ILE A 65 -29.17 0.86 -0.05
N LEU A 66 -29.62 0.24 1.04
CA LEU A 66 -28.76 -0.06 2.18
C LEU A 66 -27.64 -1.04 1.78
N ASN A 67 -27.96 -2.06 0.97
CA ASN A 67 -26.96 -3.02 0.47
C ASN A 67 -25.94 -2.37 -0.46
N SER A 68 -26.37 -1.48 -1.36
CA SER A 68 -25.44 -0.77 -2.24
C SER A 68 -24.55 0.21 -1.48
N ALA A 69 -25.08 0.90 -0.46
CA ALA A 69 -24.31 1.74 0.44
C ALA A 69 -23.27 0.94 1.24
N TYR A 70 -23.65 -0.24 1.76
CA TYR A 70 -22.71 -1.15 2.43
C TYR A 70 -21.63 -1.65 1.48
N ALA A 71 -21.98 -2.06 0.25
CA ALA A 71 -20.99 -2.47 -0.75
C ALA A 71 -19.97 -1.35 -1.06
N LEU A 72 -20.44 -0.10 -1.17
CA LEU A 72 -19.59 1.08 -1.32
C LEU A 72 -18.68 1.31 -0.11
N MET A 73 -19.22 1.20 1.11
CA MET A 73 -18.41 1.32 2.33
C MET A 73 -17.34 0.23 2.43
N ILE A 74 -17.65 -1.00 2.04
CA ILE A 74 -16.68 -2.10 2.00
C ILE A 74 -15.59 -1.79 0.97
N LEU A 75 -15.96 -1.36 -0.24
CA LEU A 75 -15.01 -0.99 -1.29
C LEU A 75 -14.05 0.12 -0.82
N VAL A 76 -14.60 1.19 -0.23
CA VAL A 76 -13.83 2.33 0.27
C VAL A 76 -12.98 1.92 1.48
N GLY A 77 -13.57 1.23 2.45
CA GLY A 77 -12.89 0.78 3.67
C GLY A 77 -11.74 -0.18 3.38
N ASN A 78 -11.94 -1.11 2.45
CA ASN A 78 -10.92 -2.06 1.99
C ASN A 78 -9.78 -1.34 1.25
N GLY A 79 -10.13 -0.41 0.36
CA GLY A 79 -9.17 0.44 -0.32
C GLY A 79 -8.29 1.23 0.67
N PHE A 80 -8.90 1.87 1.65
CA PHE A 80 -8.19 2.68 2.64
C PHE A 80 -7.41 1.86 3.68
N SER A 81 -7.94 0.72 4.13
CA SER A 81 -7.39 -0.01 5.28
C SER A 81 -6.41 -1.11 4.89
N VAL A 82 -6.56 -1.71 3.71
CA VAL A 82 -5.74 -2.85 3.28
C VAL A 82 -4.77 -2.43 2.18
N VAL A 83 -5.28 -1.75 1.16
CA VAL A 83 -4.48 -1.44 -0.05
C VAL A 83 -3.46 -0.33 0.22
N LEU A 84 -3.87 0.79 0.83
CA LEU A 84 -2.96 1.91 1.08
C LEU A 84 -1.80 1.56 2.05
N PRO A 85 -2.04 0.96 3.23
CA PRO A 85 -0.96 0.63 4.17
C PRO A 85 -0.07 -0.50 3.64
N GLY A 86 -0.67 -1.49 2.98
CA GLY A 86 0.06 -2.56 2.32
C GLY A 86 1.00 -2.02 1.24
N TYR A 87 0.52 -1.07 0.43
CA TYR A 87 1.32 -0.45 -0.62
C TYR A 87 2.46 0.39 -0.04
N TYR A 88 2.16 1.18 0.99
CA TYR A 88 3.16 1.98 1.70
C TYR A 88 4.30 1.09 2.25
N CYS A 89 3.94 0.01 2.96
CA CYS A 89 4.91 -0.95 3.49
C CYS A 89 5.73 -1.60 2.38
N PHE A 90 5.10 -1.96 1.27
CA PHE A 90 5.78 -2.53 0.10
C PHE A 90 6.84 -1.56 -0.47
N VAL A 91 6.50 -0.28 -0.65
CA VAL A 91 7.44 0.74 -1.13
C VAL A 91 8.60 0.91 -0.14
N CYS A 92 8.30 0.98 1.16
CA CYS A 92 9.34 1.09 2.20
C CYS A 92 10.30 -0.12 2.20
N CYS A 93 9.79 -1.34 2.07
CA CYS A 93 10.62 -2.55 1.98
C CYS A 93 11.51 -2.56 0.73
N CYS A 94 10.95 -2.18 -0.42
CA CYS A 94 11.71 -2.04 -1.65
C CYS A 94 12.85 -1.02 -1.50
N MET A 95 12.55 0.16 -0.94
CA MET A 95 13.55 1.21 -0.70
C MET A 95 14.62 0.77 0.29
N LYS A 96 14.25 0.16 1.42
CA LYS A 96 15.19 -0.39 2.42
C LYS A 96 16.16 -1.38 1.78
N THR A 97 15.66 -2.30 0.96
CA THR A 97 16.47 -3.29 0.25
C THR A 97 17.42 -2.63 -0.75
N PHE A 98 16.92 -1.63 -1.48
CA PHE A 98 17.71 -0.87 -2.44
C PHE A 98 18.86 -0.10 -1.76
N PHE A 99 18.58 0.59 -0.64
CA PHE A 99 19.59 1.30 0.15
C PHE A 99 20.65 0.36 0.74
N LEU A 100 20.25 -0.80 1.28
CA LEU A 100 21.20 -1.80 1.80
C LEU A 100 22.15 -2.30 0.70
N HIS A 101 21.62 -2.56 -0.50
CA HIS A 101 22.43 -2.95 -1.64
C HIS A 101 23.40 -1.84 -2.06
N PHE A 102 22.93 -0.58 -2.11
CA PHE A 102 23.75 0.58 -2.44
C PHE A 102 24.90 0.77 -1.44
N VAL A 103 24.65 0.65 -0.14
CA VAL A 103 25.70 0.74 0.89
C VAL A 103 26.73 -0.39 0.72
N GLY A 104 26.30 -1.59 0.32
CA GLY A 104 27.19 -2.69 0.00
C GLY A 104 28.10 -2.40 -1.20
N GLU A 105 27.51 -2.00 -2.33
CA GLU A 105 28.28 -1.71 -3.56
C GLU A 105 29.17 -0.47 -3.41
N SER A 106 28.68 0.59 -2.76
CA SER A 106 29.46 1.82 -2.58
C SER A 106 30.75 1.57 -1.80
N ARG A 107 30.75 0.71 -0.77
CA ARG A 107 31.99 0.32 -0.07
C ARG A 107 33.02 -0.33 -1.00
N ILE A 108 32.56 -1.20 -1.91
CA ILE A 108 33.44 -1.89 -2.88
C ILE A 108 33.96 -0.89 -3.92
N LEU A 109 33.11 0.03 -4.38
CA LEU A 109 33.48 1.04 -5.38
C LEU A 109 34.42 2.11 -4.83
N ILE A 110 34.26 2.50 -3.56
CA ILE A 110 35.18 3.40 -2.85
C ILE A 110 36.57 2.74 -2.74
N ALA A 111 36.62 1.46 -2.37
CA ALA A 111 37.88 0.71 -2.33
C ALA A 111 38.58 0.64 -3.71
N ARG A 112 37.82 0.74 -4.81
CA ARG A 112 38.33 0.76 -6.19
C ARG A 112 38.57 2.18 -6.75
N GLN A 113 38.36 3.22 -5.95
CA GLN A 113 38.46 4.64 -6.35
C GLN A 113 37.60 5.03 -7.57
N ASP A 114 36.50 4.31 -7.82
CA ASP A 114 35.69 4.47 -9.03
C ASP A 114 34.54 5.46 -8.80
N TYR A 115 34.89 6.72 -8.47
CA TYR A 115 33.95 7.75 -8.02
C TYR A 115 32.87 8.12 -9.05
N ARG A 116 33.19 8.02 -10.34
CA ARG A 116 32.24 8.31 -11.41
C ARG A 116 31.02 7.36 -11.34
N ARG A 117 31.28 6.09 -11.06
CA ARG A 117 30.26 5.05 -10.96
C ARG A 117 29.38 5.22 -9.72
N ILE A 118 29.97 5.65 -8.61
CA ILE A 118 29.22 6.00 -7.39
C ILE A 118 28.24 7.14 -7.69
N LEU A 119 28.69 8.17 -8.42
CA LEU A 119 27.86 9.31 -8.78
C LEU A 119 26.67 8.92 -9.67
N GLU A 120 26.89 8.03 -10.63
CA GLU A 120 25.83 7.50 -11.51
C GLU A 120 24.77 6.74 -10.72
N ILE A 121 25.18 5.83 -9.84
CA ILE A 121 24.24 5.06 -9.02
C ILE A 121 23.47 5.97 -8.05
N TYR A 122 24.14 6.99 -7.49
CA TYR A 122 23.49 7.96 -6.61
C TYR A 122 22.43 8.79 -7.36
N LYS A 123 22.71 9.16 -8.61
CA LYS A 123 21.75 9.86 -9.47
C LYS A 123 20.53 9.00 -9.78
N GLU A 124 20.74 7.73 -10.18
CA GLU A 124 19.66 6.76 -10.41
C GLU A 124 18.80 6.56 -9.15
N MET A 125 19.43 6.50 -7.97
CA MET A 125 18.73 6.40 -6.70
C MET A 125 17.87 7.64 -6.41
N ASN A 126 18.42 8.84 -6.64
CA ASN A 126 17.69 10.08 -6.42
C ASN A 126 16.49 10.21 -7.36
N GLU A 127 16.65 9.86 -8.63
CA GLU A 127 15.55 9.83 -9.61
C GLU A 127 14.45 8.85 -9.20
N THR A 128 14.83 7.65 -8.75
CA THR A 128 13.88 6.63 -8.24
C THR A 128 13.14 7.13 -6.99
N MET A 129 13.84 7.81 -6.08
CA MET A 129 13.25 8.36 -4.87
C MET A 129 12.27 9.49 -5.17
N ILE A 130 12.60 10.39 -6.10
CA ILE A 130 11.71 11.46 -6.58
C ILE A 130 10.47 10.86 -7.26
N MET A 131 10.64 9.82 -8.09
CA MET A 131 9.52 9.13 -8.72
C MET A 131 8.58 8.52 -7.67
N MET A 132 9.12 7.87 -6.65
CA MET A 132 8.35 7.34 -5.53
C MET A 132 7.62 8.44 -4.76
N ASP A 133 8.28 9.57 -4.48
CA ASP A 133 7.66 10.69 -3.76
C ASP A 133 6.50 11.30 -4.55
N ASN A 134 6.68 11.51 -5.86
CA ASN A 134 5.62 11.97 -6.75
C ASN A 134 4.44 10.99 -6.80
N PHE A 135 4.70 9.69 -6.80
CA PHE A 135 3.65 8.67 -6.78
C PHE A 135 2.89 8.66 -5.45
N MET A 136 3.60 8.77 -4.33
CA MET A 136 3.02 8.84 -2.99
C MET A 136 2.25 10.15 -2.72
N ASN A 137 2.49 11.19 -3.52
CA ASN A 137 1.75 12.44 -3.49
C ASN A 137 0.47 12.43 -4.36
N LEU A 138 0.18 11.34 -5.07
CA LEU A 138 -1.09 11.20 -5.81
C LEU A 138 -2.29 11.29 -4.86
N PRO A 139 -3.42 11.89 -5.28
CA PRO A 139 -4.57 12.17 -4.41
C PRO A 139 -5.22 10.91 -3.81
N ILE A 140 -5.02 9.75 -4.43
CA ILE A 140 -5.42 8.43 -3.91
C ILE A 140 -4.70 8.11 -2.58
N PHE A 141 -3.46 8.59 -2.41
CA PHE A 141 -2.68 8.55 -1.17
C PHE A 141 -2.72 9.88 -0.39
N GLY A 142 -3.12 10.97 -1.06
CA GLY A 142 -3.16 12.34 -0.55
C GLY A 142 -4.19 12.60 0.56
N PHE A 143 -5.19 11.73 0.76
CA PHE A 143 -6.09 11.82 1.91
C PHE A 143 -5.36 11.64 3.25
N SER A 144 -4.20 10.96 3.26
CA SER A 144 -3.32 10.86 4.43
C SER A 144 -2.22 11.93 4.46
N SER A 145 -1.93 12.60 3.33
CA SER A 145 -0.77 13.50 3.24
C SER A 145 -0.96 14.85 3.93
N LYS A 146 -2.20 15.31 4.15
CA LYS A 146 -2.47 16.54 4.92
C LYS A 146 -1.98 16.48 6.38
N TYR A 147 -1.76 15.29 6.94
CA TYR A 147 -1.26 15.10 8.31
C TYR A 147 0.21 14.68 8.40
N LEU A 148 0.85 14.32 7.28
CA LEU A 148 2.26 13.91 7.23
C LEU A 148 3.07 14.86 6.33
N ASN A 149 3.16 16.12 6.73
CA ASN A 149 3.86 17.17 5.97
C ASN A 149 5.39 17.13 6.18
N ASN A 150 5.99 15.93 6.20
CA ASN A 150 7.43 15.74 6.30
C ASN A 150 7.89 14.82 5.16
N SER A 151 8.95 15.27 4.48
CA SER A 151 9.65 14.62 3.36
C SER A 151 9.75 13.10 3.51
N LEU A 152 9.64 12.38 2.39
CA LEU A 152 9.76 10.91 2.29
C LEU A 152 11.04 10.36 2.97
N LEU A 153 12.08 11.20 3.09
CA LEU A 153 13.31 10.93 3.83
C LEU A 153 13.09 10.75 5.35
N VAL A 154 12.24 11.57 5.96
CA VAL A 154 11.84 11.47 7.37
C VAL A 154 10.96 10.23 7.59
N ARG A 155 10.09 9.95 6.61
CA ARG A 155 9.24 8.75 6.61
C ARG A 155 10.05 7.46 6.49
N LEU A 156 11.10 7.45 5.67
CA LEU A 156 12.06 6.35 5.57
C LEU A 156 12.91 6.19 6.84
N GLN A 157 13.33 7.29 7.49
CA GLN A 157 14.00 7.21 8.80
C GLN A 157 13.12 6.53 9.86
N PHE A 158 11.82 6.83 9.90
CA PHE A 158 10.88 6.15 10.78
C PHE A 158 10.73 4.66 10.44
N CYS A 159 10.67 4.27 9.17
CA CYS A 159 10.61 2.86 8.75
C CYS A 159 11.93 2.08 8.92
N ILE A 160 13.08 2.77 8.96
CA ILE A 160 14.39 2.13 9.19
C ILE A 160 14.62 1.92 10.70
N HIS A 161 14.08 2.80 11.56
CA HIS A 161 14.15 2.66 13.03
C HIS A 161 13.04 1.81 13.63
N ALA A 162 11.83 1.84 13.08
CA ALA A 162 10.82 0.83 13.36
C ALA A 162 11.34 -0.50 12.79
N LYS A 163 11.57 -1.49 13.64
CA LYS A 163 11.92 -2.86 13.23
C LYS A 163 10.74 -3.50 12.49
N CYS A 164 10.51 -3.09 11.24
CA CYS A 164 9.77 -3.89 10.25
C CYS A 164 10.68 -5.00 9.72
#